data_AF-A0A4Z1B2X7-F1
#
_entry.id   AF-A0A4Z1B2X7-F1
#
_cell.length_a   1.000
_cell.length_b   1.000
_cell.length_c   1.000
_cell.angle_alpha   90.00
_cell.angle_beta   90.00
_cell.angle_gamma   90.00
#
_symmetry.space_group_name_H-M   'P 1'
#
loop_
_entity.id
_entity.type
_entity.pdbx_description
1 polymer ?
#
loop_
_entity_poly.entity_id
_entity_poly.type
_entity_poly.pdbx_seq_one_letter_code
_entity_poly.pdbx_strand_id
1 'polypeptide(L)'
;MKKNYLLFVTLLLSSFMSAQVGVGTSVPNSTLDVRGSLQTAFREISSSVTLGINDYYTTYNGTNDATITLPVIGTGTSSFNGRIYRIKNATTKRVTVRASGSNTIRATSVPVTSFIIEAGCYVEVVNNTNTASTSATWDLSYIAQPYTPNVSIYGTTLKIPHFSANISNHNSTTYDSGTGTDAWWVISSTSSSQALNANTSIRPSKMTIVYEYQGTAFDINNLHPILTAGNTTSFPDVFTVSFGGFSEVGGKTRLTLTVARVDLIGTDGGSNSNWQGTGFFINTLLTKKLF
;
A
#
# COMPACT_ATOMS: atom_id res chain seq x y z
N MET A 1 -22.22 -63.40 30.12
CA MET A 1 -22.58 -62.44 31.19
C MET A 1 -21.51 -61.39 31.46
N LYS A 2 -20.22 -61.75 31.65
CA LYS A 2 -19.15 -60.78 31.97
C LYS A 2 -18.91 -59.68 30.90
N LYS A 3 -19.10 -59.99 29.61
CA LYS A 3 -18.91 -59.04 28.49
C LYS A 3 -19.99 -57.94 28.43
N ASN A 4 -21.22 -58.25 28.84
CA ASN A 4 -22.34 -57.30 28.81
C ASN A 4 -22.28 -56.32 29.99
N TYR A 5 -21.72 -56.75 31.13
CA TYR A 5 -21.50 -55.89 32.29
C TYR A 5 -20.42 -54.83 32.03
N LEU A 6 -19.33 -55.20 31.35
CA LEU A 6 -18.26 -54.27 31.01
C LEU A 6 -18.74 -53.18 30.03
N LEU A 7 -19.60 -53.55 29.07
CA LEU A 7 -20.24 -52.61 28.14
C LEU A 7 -21.18 -51.64 28.86
N PHE A 8 -21.96 -52.15 29.82
CA PHE A 8 -22.90 -51.33 30.58
C PHE A 8 -22.16 -50.32 31.49
N VAL A 9 -21.07 -50.73 32.12
CA VAL A 9 -20.22 -49.87 32.95
C VAL A 9 -19.51 -48.79 32.12
N THR A 10 -18.99 -49.13 30.94
CA THR A 10 -18.37 -48.14 30.03
C THR A 10 -19.38 -47.13 29.50
N LEU A 11 -20.62 -47.54 29.22
CA LEU A 11 -21.70 -46.64 28.81
C LEU A 11 -22.10 -45.68 29.95
N LEU A 12 -22.19 -46.17 31.20
CA LEU A 12 -22.49 -45.35 32.38
C LEU A 12 -21.39 -44.32 32.71
N LEU A 13 -20.12 -44.67 32.47
CA LEU A 13 -18.99 -43.78 32.68
C LEU A 13 -18.90 -42.70 31.59
N SER A 14 -19.34 -43.01 30.35
CA SER A 14 -19.35 -42.05 29.25
C SER A 14 -20.34 -40.90 29.44
N SER A 15 -21.41 -41.10 30.22
CA SER A 15 -22.38 -40.05 30.58
C SER A 15 -21.85 -38.99 31.55
N PHE A 16 -20.64 -39.17 32.12
CA PHE A 16 -19.99 -38.19 33.00
C PHE A 16 -18.85 -37.40 32.34
N MET A 17 -18.60 -37.60 31.04
CA MET A 17 -17.58 -36.84 30.31
C MET A 17 -18.17 -35.56 29.71
N SER A 18 -18.04 -34.43 30.41
CA SER A 18 -18.41 -33.12 29.89
C SER A 18 -17.36 -32.60 28.90
N ALA A 19 -17.55 -32.83 27.61
CA ALA A 19 -16.77 -32.19 26.53
C ALA A 19 -17.36 -30.82 26.13
N GLN A 20 -17.91 -30.08 27.09
CA GLN A 20 -18.53 -28.78 26.82
C GLN A 20 -17.44 -27.71 26.86
N VAL A 21 -17.04 -27.20 25.69
CA VAL A 21 -16.50 -25.83 25.60
C VAL A 21 -17.58 -24.93 26.19
N GLY A 22 -17.28 -24.17 27.25
CA GLY A 22 -18.23 -23.43 28.10
C GLY A 22 -19.06 -22.32 27.41
N VAL A 23 -19.42 -22.50 26.14
CA VAL A 23 -20.36 -21.71 25.36
C VAL A 23 -21.68 -21.62 26.12
N GLY A 24 -22.03 -20.41 26.56
CA GLY A 24 -23.24 -20.14 27.33
C GLY A 24 -23.09 -20.23 28.86
N THR A 25 -21.88 -20.45 29.38
CA THR A 25 -21.60 -20.41 30.83
C THR A 25 -20.96 -19.08 31.25
N SER A 26 -21.41 -18.49 32.36
CA SER A 26 -20.85 -17.21 32.90
C SER A 26 -19.51 -17.39 33.62
N VAL A 27 -19.13 -18.64 33.94
CA VAL A 27 -17.86 -19.02 34.55
C VAL A 27 -17.32 -20.26 33.82
N PRO A 28 -16.67 -20.09 32.66
CA PRO A 28 -16.12 -21.23 31.93
C PRO A 28 -14.94 -21.82 32.72
N ASN A 29 -14.98 -23.12 32.98
CA ASN A 29 -13.90 -23.86 33.65
C ASN A 29 -12.95 -24.55 32.64
N SER A 30 -12.97 -24.16 31.36
CA SER A 30 -12.18 -24.80 30.28
C SER A 30 -11.88 -23.82 29.13
N THR A 31 -10.88 -24.16 28.30
CA THR A 31 -10.38 -23.35 27.18
C THR A 31 -11.07 -23.72 25.86
N LEU A 32 -11.47 -22.73 25.06
CA LEU A 32 -11.83 -22.92 23.65
C LEU A 32 -10.55 -22.96 22.80
N ASP A 33 -10.20 -24.13 22.27
CA ASP A 33 -9.07 -24.30 21.34
C ASP A 33 -9.60 -24.48 19.90
N VAL A 34 -9.17 -23.60 18.99
CA VAL A 34 -9.49 -23.66 17.55
C VAL A 34 -8.17 -23.80 16.79
N ARG A 35 -7.85 -25.04 16.41
CA ARG A 35 -6.64 -25.37 15.63
C ARG A 35 -6.89 -25.21 14.14
N GLY A 36 -7.02 -23.96 13.68
CA GLY A 36 -7.26 -23.64 12.28
C GLY A 36 -7.83 -22.23 12.07
N SER A 37 -8.39 -21.97 10.89
CA SER A 37 -9.08 -20.71 10.59
C SER A 37 -10.52 -20.72 11.09
N LEU A 38 -11.00 -19.57 11.57
CA LEU A 38 -12.40 -19.36 11.91
C LEU A 38 -13.17 -18.81 10.69
N GLN A 39 -14.08 -19.61 10.14
CA GLN A 39 -15.05 -19.13 9.16
C GLN A 39 -16.30 -18.61 9.88
N THR A 40 -16.73 -17.41 9.51
CA THR A 40 -17.98 -16.79 9.97
C THR A 40 -18.92 -16.60 8.79
N ALA A 41 -20.18 -16.23 9.06
CA ALA A 41 -21.12 -15.95 7.98
C ALA A 41 -20.67 -14.76 7.13
N PHE A 42 -20.56 -14.99 5.82
CA PHE A 42 -20.24 -13.98 4.82
C PHE A 42 -21.42 -13.84 3.85
N ARG A 43 -21.78 -12.59 3.54
CA ARG A 43 -22.84 -12.27 2.59
C ARG A 43 -22.44 -11.08 1.72
N GLU A 44 -22.60 -11.24 0.42
CA GLU A 44 -22.53 -10.13 -0.51
C GLU A 44 -23.95 -9.67 -0.88
N ILE A 45 -24.17 -8.35 -0.94
CA ILE A 45 -25.45 -7.74 -1.25
C ILE A 45 -25.29 -6.63 -2.30
N SER A 46 -26.31 -6.42 -3.12
CA SER A 46 -26.34 -5.38 -4.17
C SER A 46 -27.47 -4.36 -3.99
N SER A 47 -28.35 -4.55 -2.99
CA SER A 47 -29.46 -3.65 -2.66
C SER A 47 -29.57 -3.41 -1.15
N SER A 48 -30.40 -2.45 -0.74
CA SER A 48 -30.74 -2.22 0.67
C SER A 48 -31.27 -3.49 1.34
N VAL A 49 -30.91 -3.72 2.60
CA VAL A 49 -31.28 -4.92 3.36
C VAL A 49 -31.34 -4.64 4.86
N THR A 50 -32.10 -5.44 5.59
CA THR A 50 -32.02 -5.52 7.05
C THR A 50 -31.15 -6.71 7.45
N LEU A 51 -30.13 -6.47 8.28
CA LEU A 51 -29.28 -7.52 8.83
C LEU A 51 -30.06 -8.32 9.87
N GLY A 52 -29.79 -9.63 9.92
CA GLY A 52 -30.41 -10.56 10.84
C GLY A 52 -29.39 -11.43 11.56
N ILE A 53 -29.90 -12.43 12.26
CA ILE A 53 -29.14 -13.26 13.21
C ILE A 53 -28.02 -14.09 12.55
N ASN A 54 -28.13 -14.31 11.25
CA ASN A 54 -27.20 -15.10 10.44
C ASN A 54 -26.15 -14.23 9.74
N ASP A 55 -26.24 -12.91 9.81
CA ASP A 55 -25.25 -12.03 9.22
C ASP A 55 -24.11 -11.78 10.22
N TYR A 56 -22.87 -11.75 9.73
CA TYR A 56 -21.70 -11.36 10.50
C TYR A 56 -20.81 -10.45 9.66
N TYR A 57 -20.38 -10.90 8.48
CA TYR A 57 -19.65 -10.09 7.52
C TYR A 57 -20.51 -9.84 6.27
N THR A 58 -20.81 -8.58 5.98
CA THR A 58 -21.62 -8.16 4.84
C THR A 58 -20.85 -7.20 3.95
N THR A 59 -20.74 -7.50 2.66
CA THR A 59 -20.16 -6.61 1.66
C THR A 59 -21.25 -6.06 0.75
N TYR A 60 -21.31 -4.73 0.63
CA TYR A 60 -22.11 -4.06 -0.39
C TYR A 60 -21.32 -3.93 -1.68
N ASN A 61 -21.88 -4.43 -2.79
CA ASN A 61 -21.29 -4.43 -4.13
C ASN A 61 -22.33 -4.05 -5.21
N GLY A 62 -23.23 -3.12 -4.90
CA GLY A 62 -24.27 -2.67 -5.83
C GLY A 62 -23.89 -1.45 -6.67
N THR A 63 -24.78 -1.05 -7.57
CA THR A 63 -24.56 0.07 -8.51
C THR A 63 -25.23 1.37 -8.10
N ASN A 64 -26.03 1.36 -7.03
CA ASN A 64 -26.81 2.50 -6.54
C ASN A 64 -26.45 2.81 -5.08
N ASP A 65 -26.93 3.92 -4.54
CA ASP A 65 -26.87 4.14 -3.09
C ASP A 65 -27.78 3.14 -2.38
N ALA A 66 -27.40 2.73 -1.17
CA ALA A 66 -28.13 1.69 -0.43
C ALA A 66 -28.15 1.97 1.08
N THR A 67 -29.15 1.38 1.75
CA THR A 67 -29.27 1.40 3.20
C THR A 67 -29.15 -0.02 3.76
N ILE A 68 -28.21 -0.23 4.66
CA ILE A 68 -28.09 -1.44 5.47
C ILE A 68 -28.68 -1.13 6.84
N THR A 69 -29.79 -1.79 7.15
CA THR A 69 -30.54 -1.56 8.38
C THR A 69 -30.15 -2.58 9.44
N LEU A 70 -29.74 -2.11 10.61
CA LEU A 70 -29.48 -2.93 11.79
C LEU A 70 -30.81 -3.43 12.36
N PRO A 71 -30.88 -4.67 12.90
CA PRO A 71 -32.12 -5.21 13.41
C PRO A 71 -32.65 -4.39 14.59
N VAL A 72 -33.97 -4.46 14.79
CA VAL A 72 -34.63 -3.89 15.99
C VAL A 72 -34.11 -4.64 17.21
N ILE A 73 -33.69 -3.89 18.23
CA ILE A 73 -33.29 -4.45 19.52
C ILE A 73 -34.53 -4.56 20.40
N GLY A 74 -34.87 -5.79 20.80
CA GLY A 74 -35.93 -6.10 21.75
C GLY A 74 -35.39 -6.75 23.01
N THR A 75 -36.18 -7.63 23.63
CA THR A 75 -35.79 -8.40 24.82
C THR A 75 -35.63 -9.89 24.48
N GLY A 76 -35.03 -10.66 25.40
CA GLY A 76 -34.82 -12.10 25.22
C GLY A 76 -33.94 -12.43 24.01
N THR A 77 -34.44 -13.27 23.10
CA THR A 77 -33.75 -13.71 21.87
C THR A 77 -33.51 -12.59 20.85
N SER A 78 -34.19 -11.44 21.01
CA SER A 78 -34.04 -10.24 20.19
C SER A 78 -33.19 -9.15 20.86
N SER A 79 -32.59 -9.44 22.02
CA SER A 79 -31.69 -8.49 22.70
C SER A 79 -30.41 -8.23 21.92
N PHE A 80 -29.90 -9.23 21.20
CA PHE A 80 -28.68 -9.18 20.40
C PHE A 80 -27.41 -8.71 21.14
N ASN A 81 -27.40 -8.67 22.48
CA ASN A 81 -26.26 -8.18 23.25
C ASN A 81 -24.93 -8.82 22.79
N GLY A 82 -23.94 -8.00 22.44
CA GLY A 82 -22.65 -8.44 21.93
C GLY A 82 -22.63 -8.89 20.47
N ARG A 83 -23.75 -8.77 19.74
CA ARG A 83 -23.82 -9.07 18.30
C ARG A 83 -22.95 -8.09 17.53
N ILE A 84 -22.07 -8.64 16.71
CA ILE A 84 -21.15 -7.90 15.84
C ILE A 84 -21.64 -8.01 14.40
N TYR A 85 -21.74 -6.87 13.71
CA TYR A 85 -21.84 -6.81 12.25
C TYR A 85 -20.66 -6.05 11.68
N ARG A 86 -20.03 -6.67 10.68
CA ARG A 86 -18.92 -6.15 9.91
C ARG A 86 -19.43 -5.81 8.53
N ILE A 87 -19.33 -4.55 8.13
CA ILE A 87 -19.96 -4.04 6.92
C ILE A 87 -18.90 -3.36 6.05
N LYS A 88 -18.71 -3.87 4.83
CA LYS A 88 -17.80 -3.33 3.83
C LYS A 88 -18.59 -2.62 2.73
N ASN A 89 -18.23 -1.38 2.42
CA ASN A 89 -18.62 -0.76 1.16
C ASN A 89 -17.51 -1.04 0.13
N ALA A 90 -17.74 -1.95 -0.81
CA ALA A 90 -16.77 -2.26 -1.87
C ALA A 90 -16.96 -1.39 -3.12
N THR A 91 -17.81 -0.36 -3.04
CA THR A 91 -18.24 0.44 -4.19
C THR A 91 -17.82 1.90 -4.04
N THR A 92 -18.14 2.70 -5.06
CA THR A 92 -18.07 4.17 -5.05
C THR A 92 -19.37 4.83 -4.58
N LYS A 93 -20.37 4.04 -4.18
CA LYS A 93 -21.72 4.51 -3.81
C LYS A 93 -21.81 4.84 -2.33
N ARG A 94 -22.84 5.59 -1.95
CA ARG A 94 -23.11 5.92 -0.54
C ARG A 94 -23.88 4.76 0.09
N VAL A 95 -23.27 4.14 1.10
CA VAL A 95 -23.91 3.09 1.89
C VAL A 95 -24.24 3.66 3.25
N THR A 96 -25.54 3.78 3.56
CA THR A 96 -26.00 4.25 4.87
C THR A 96 -26.24 3.06 5.79
N VAL A 97 -25.60 3.06 6.96
CA VAL A 97 -25.97 2.15 8.05
C VAL A 97 -27.00 2.86 8.92
N ARG A 98 -28.15 2.22 9.15
CA ARG A 98 -29.27 2.80 9.89
C ARG A 98 -29.75 1.87 10.99
N ALA A 99 -30.01 2.41 12.18
CA ALA A 99 -30.67 1.68 13.25
C ALA A 99 -32.20 1.61 13.02
N SER A 100 -32.82 0.50 13.41
CA SER A 100 -34.27 0.29 13.27
C SER A 100 -35.06 0.85 14.46
N GLY A 101 -36.34 1.17 14.22
CA GLY A 101 -37.26 1.59 15.29
C GLY A 101 -36.77 2.84 16.03
N SER A 102 -36.82 2.80 17.36
CA SER A 102 -36.29 3.84 18.24
C SER A 102 -34.80 3.65 18.60
N ASN A 103 -34.13 2.65 18.04
CA ASN A 103 -32.72 2.41 18.31
C ASN A 103 -31.84 3.50 17.69
N THR A 104 -30.72 3.77 18.36
CA THR A 104 -29.70 4.72 17.91
C THR A 104 -28.30 4.14 18.07
N ILE A 105 -27.32 4.79 17.44
CA ILE A 105 -25.93 4.37 17.30
C ILE A 105 -25.05 5.40 17.99
N ARG A 106 -24.17 4.96 18.90
CA ARG A 106 -23.06 5.74 19.44
C ARG A 106 -21.94 5.76 18.40
N ALA A 107 -22.07 6.68 17.44
CA ALA A 107 -21.01 6.98 16.47
C ALA A 107 -20.17 8.20 16.89
N THR A 108 -20.73 9.07 17.74
CA THR A 108 -20.10 10.29 18.28
C THR A 108 -20.51 10.48 19.75
N SER A 109 -20.24 11.65 20.34
CA SER A 109 -20.75 12.03 21.66
C SER A 109 -22.27 12.16 21.72
N VAL A 110 -22.95 12.27 20.56
CA VAL A 110 -24.42 12.30 20.44
C VAL A 110 -24.88 11.06 19.65
N PRO A 111 -25.83 10.27 20.18
CA PRO A 111 -26.45 9.17 19.44
C PRO A 111 -27.06 9.61 18.10
N VAL A 112 -26.81 8.83 17.04
CA VAL A 112 -27.35 9.05 15.70
C VAL A 112 -28.26 7.91 15.28
N THR A 113 -29.21 8.17 14.38
CA THR A 113 -30.07 7.11 13.80
C THR A 113 -29.40 6.41 12.62
N SER A 114 -28.41 7.05 12.00
CA SER A 114 -27.66 6.50 10.87
C SER A 114 -26.32 7.20 10.68
N PHE A 115 -25.41 6.56 9.94
CA PHE A 115 -24.18 7.15 9.43
C PHE A 115 -23.85 6.56 8.05
N ILE A 116 -22.91 7.19 7.32
CA ILE A 116 -22.49 6.76 5.99
C ILE A 116 -21.15 6.01 6.07
N ILE A 117 -21.06 4.89 5.37
CA ILE A 117 -19.80 4.22 5.04
C ILE A 117 -19.35 4.76 3.69
N GLU A 118 -18.29 5.56 3.68
CA GLU A 118 -17.71 6.12 2.46
C GLU A 118 -17.19 5.02 1.51
N ALA A 119 -16.94 5.41 0.26
CA ALA A 119 -16.44 4.50 -0.77
C ALA A 119 -15.20 3.72 -0.31
N GLY A 120 -15.22 2.40 -0.45
CA GLY A 120 -14.12 1.53 -0.04
C GLY A 120 -13.93 1.41 1.49
N CYS A 121 -14.70 2.10 2.33
CA CYS A 121 -14.58 2.00 3.78
C CYS A 121 -15.21 0.71 4.33
N TYR A 122 -14.84 0.38 5.55
CA TYR A 122 -15.33 -0.75 6.32
C TYR A 122 -15.67 -0.29 7.73
N VAL A 123 -16.71 -0.86 8.34
CA VAL A 123 -17.08 -0.58 9.73
C VAL A 123 -17.44 -1.86 10.47
N GLU A 124 -17.28 -1.79 11.80
CA GLU A 124 -17.83 -2.76 12.73
C GLU A 124 -18.82 -2.05 13.66
N VAL A 125 -20.01 -2.64 13.80
CA VAL A 125 -21.01 -2.20 14.76
C VAL A 125 -21.35 -3.32 15.72
N VAL A 126 -21.46 -2.98 17.00
CA VAL A 126 -21.72 -3.94 18.08
C VAL A 126 -22.96 -3.53 18.84
N ASN A 127 -23.88 -4.45 19.06
CA ASN A 127 -24.99 -4.18 19.96
C ASN A 127 -24.50 -4.21 21.41
N ASN A 128 -24.71 -3.12 22.13
CA ASN A 128 -24.38 -2.99 23.54
C ASN A 128 -25.59 -3.43 24.41
N THR A 129 -25.45 -3.34 25.72
CA THR A 129 -26.48 -3.78 26.68
C THR A 129 -27.55 -2.73 26.98
N ASN A 130 -27.50 -1.56 26.35
CA ASN A 130 -28.49 -0.50 26.58
C ASN A 130 -29.83 -0.85 25.95
N THR A 131 -30.90 -0.27 26.51
CA THR A 131 -32.24 -0.33 25.95
C THR A 131 -32.60 0.99 25.27
N ALA A 132 -33.42 0.91 24.22
CA ALA A 132 -33.75 2.05 23.35
C ALA A 132 -34.39 3.25 24.07
N SER A 133 -34.86 3.08 25.31
CA SER A 133 -35.54 4.10 26.09
C SER A 133 -34.63 5.09 26.83
N THR A 134 -33.33 4.79 27.00
CA THR A 134 -32.44 5.61 27.84
C THR A 134 -31.07 5.89 27.22
N SER A 135 -30.63 5.14 26.22
CA SER A 135 -29.32 5.30 25.57
C SER A 135 -29.25 4.56 24.22
N ALA A 136 -28.27 4.91 23.39
CA ALA A 136 -28.03 4.20 22.14
C ALA A 136 -27.67 2.73 22.37
N THR A 137 -28.25 1.87 21.55
CA THR A 137 -28.17 0.40 21.66
C THR A 137 -27.08 -0.20 20.78
N TRP A 138 -26.53 0.58 19.84
CA TRP A 138 -25.44 0.17 18.97
C TRP A 138 -24.21 1.03 19.20
N ASP A 139 -23.03 0.43 19.14
CA ASP A 139 -21.75 1.11 19.15
C ASP A 139 -21.09 0.97 17.78
N LEU A 140 -20.60 2.07 17.22
CA LEU A 140 -19.65 2.02 16.11
C LEU A 140 -18.27 1.72 16.69
N SER A 141 -17.92 0.43 16.77
CA SER A 141 -16.71 -0.03 17.47
C SER A 141 -15.43 0.19 16.65
N TYR A 142 -15.54 0.20 15.32
CA TYR A 142 -14.39 0.30 14.44
C TYR A 142 -14.74 0.88 13.08
N ILE A 143 -13.83 1.67 12.52
CA ILE A 143 -13.87 2.19 11.15
C ILE A 143 -12.50 1.95 10.51
N ALA A 144 -12.47 1.35 9.33
CA ALA A 144 -11.29 1.30 8.47
C ALA A 144 -11.53 2.05 7.16
N GLN A 145 -10.53 2.84 6.78
CA GLN A 145 -10.50 3.59 5.53
C GLN A 145 -9.77 2.79 4.43
N PRO A 146 -10.03 3.10 3.14
CA PRO A 146 -9.29 2.51 2.03
C PRO A 146 -7.79 2.74 2.18
N TYR A 147 -7.01 1.73 1.78
CA TYR A 147 -5.58 1.92 1.58
C TYR A 147 -5.38 2.96 0.47
N THR A 148 -4.75 4.08 0.84
CA THR A 148 -4.44 5.17 -0.07
C THR A 148 -2.94 5.47 0.07
N PRO A 149 -2.08 5.00 -0.85
CA PRO A 149 -0.66 5.32 -0.76
C PRO A 149 -0.48 6.83 -0.95
N ASN A 150 0.30 7.46 -0.08
CA ASN A 150 0.61 8.90 -0.16
C ASN A 150 1.78 9.20 -1.10
N VAL A 151 2.49 8.17 -1.56
CA VAL A 151 3.66 8.27 -2.42
C VAL A 151 3.57 7.26 -3.57
N SER A 152 3.92 7.69 -4.77
CA SER A 152 4.24 6.81 -5.90
C SER A 152 5.75 6.74 -6.06
N ILE A 153 6.27 5.55 -6.34
CA ILE A 153 7.71 5.27 -6.41
C ILE A 153 8.01 4.56 -7.73
N TYR A 154 9.05 5.00 -8.42
CA TYR A 154 9.61 4.33 -9.61
C TYR A 154 11.13 4.20 -9.45
N GLY A 155 11.67 3.01 -9.68
CA GLY A 155 13.11 2.72 -9.54
C GLY A 155 13.71 2.25 -10.85
N THR A 156 14.90 2.76 -11.19
CA THR A 156 15.67 2.31 -12.35
C THR A 156 17.17 2.53 -12.17
N THR A 157 17.98 1.93 -13.03
CA THR A 157 19.43 2.14 -13.09
C THR A 157 19.79 2.70 -14.45
N LEU A 158 20.27 3.94 -14.50
CA LEU A 158 20.64 4.65 -15.73
C LEU A 158 22.13 4.52 -15.99
N LYS A 159 22.54 4.06 -17.17
CA LYS A 159 23.96 4.01 -17.54
C LYS A 159 24.53 5.40 -17.77
N ILE A 160 25.76 5.63 -17.31
CA ILE A 160 26.54 6.83 -17.62
C ILE A 160 27.33 6.55 -18.91
N PRO A 161 27.18 7.36 -19.97
CA PRO A 161 27.98 7.22 -21.18
C PRO A 161 29.48 7.38 -20.94
N HIS A 162 30.30 6.73 -21.77
CA HIS A 162 31.73 6.97 -21.82
C HIS A 162 32.04 8.47 -22.04
N PHE A 163 33.11 9.02 -21.46
CA PHE A 163 33.35 10.47 -21.51
C PHE A 163 33.39 11.06 -22.93
N SER A 164 33.91 10.30 -23.91
CA SER A 164 33.97 10.71 -25.32
C SER A 164 32.71 10.39 -26.13
N ALA A 165 31.66 9.83 -25.52
CA ALA A 165 30.41 9.52 -26.21
C ALA A 165 29.74 10.83 -26.67
N ASN A 166 29.54 10.94 -27.99
CA ASN A 166 28.82 12.05 -28.61
C ASN A 166 27.43 11.55 -29.04
N ILE A 167 26.48 11.64 -28.11
CA ILE A 167 25.12 11.21 -28.32
C ILE A 167 24.28 12.44 -28.64
N SER A 168 23.59 12.38 -29.77
CA SER A 168 22.60 13.39 -30.18
C SER A 168 21.46 12.70 -30.89
N ASN A 169 20.22 13.06 -30.55
CA ASN A 169 19.00 12.48 -31.11
C ASN A 169 19.01 10.93 -31.09
N HIS A 170 19.48 10.34 -29.99
CA HIS A 170 19.50 8.89 -29.77
C HIS A 170 20.22 8.09 -30.87
N ASN A 171 21.30 8.63 -31.42
CA ASN A 171 22.13 7.96 -32.43
C ASN A 171 22.88 6.69 -31.94
N SER A 172 22.71 6.28 -30.68
CA SER A 172 23.35 5.09 -30.11
C SER A 172 22.49 4.48 -29.00
N THR A 173 22.28 3.17 -29.05
CA THR A 173 21.55 2.41 -28.01
C THR A 173 22.44 1.82 -26.93
N THR A 174 23.77 1.91 -27.07
CA THR A 174 24.76 1.30 -26.16
C THR A 174 24.55 1.71 -24.70
N TYR A 175 24.12 2.95 -24.49
CA TYR A 175 23.97 3.57 -23.17
C TYR A 175 22.53 3.64 -22.70
N ASP A 176 21.60 3.04 -23.44
CA ASP A 176 20.21 2.93 -23.00
C ASP A 176 20.11 1.95 -21.82
N SER A 177 19.08 2.19 -21.02
CA SER A 177 18.78 1.42 -19.82
C SER A 177 17.36 0.88 -19.86
N GLY A 178 17.12 -0.30 -19.29
CA GLY A 178 15.81 -0.96 -19.34
C GLY A 178 15.49 -1.63 -20.68
N THR A 179 14.23 -2.04 -20.87
CA THR A 179 13.77 -2.78 -22.06
C THR A 179 12.30 -2.50 -22.37
N GLY A 180 11.89 -2.64 -23.64
CA GLY A 180 10.50 -2.47 -24.04
C GLY A 180 9.98 -1.04 -23.79
N THR A 181 8.78 -0.93 -23.22
CA THR A 181 8.19 0.36 -22.82
C THR A 181 8.79 0.91 -21.52
N ASP A 182 9.54 0.10 -20.77
CA ASP A 182 10.27 0.54 -19.58
C ASP A 182 11.75 0.72 -19.92
N ALA A 183 12.00 1.59 -20.90
CA ALA A 183 13.34 1.91 -21.38
C ALA A 183 13.61 3.41 -21.23
N TRP A 184 14.85 3.74 -20.90
CA TRP A 184 15.39 5.08 -20.87
C TRP A 184 16.45 5.20 -21.95
N TRP A 185 16.15 6.02 -22.95
CA TRP A 185 17.07 6.31 -24.04
C TRP A 185 18.01 7.44 -23.65
N VAL A 186 19.28 7.34 -23.99
CA VAL A 186 20.17 8.50 -23.92
C VAL A 186 20.02 9.30 -25.20
N ILE A 187 19.43 10.49 -25.12
CA ILE A 187 19.15 11.29 -26.32
C ILE A 187 20.19 12.40 -26.53
N SER A 188 20.93 12.76 -25.48
CA SER A 188 21.98 13.77 -25.53
C SER A 188 23.07 13.49 -24.49
N SER A 189 24.34 13.66 -24.86
CA SER A 189 25.46 13.71 -23.93
C SER A 189 26.44 14.83 -24.30
N THR A 190 26.73 15.71 -23.36
CA THR A 190 27.66 16.83 -23.55
C THR A 190 28.72 16.82 -22.46
N SER A 191 29.95 16.51 -22.86
CA SER A 191 31.10 16.44 -21.95
C SER A 191 31.83 17.78 -21.85
N SER A 192 32.36 18.07 -20.67
CA SER A 192 33.29 19.17 -20.42
C SER A 192 34.48 18.63 -19.64
N SER A 193 35.66 18.74 -20.24
CA SER A 193 36.90 18.30 -19.59
C SER A 193 37.22 19.14 -18.36
N GLN A 194 38.09 18.60 -17.52
CA GLN A 194 38.67 19.28 -16.38
C GLN A 194 39.24 20.65 -16.73
N ALA A 195 39.23 21.55 -15.76
CA ALA A 195 40.05 22.75 -15.81
C ALA A 195 41.27 22.56 -14.93
N LEU A 196 42.42 22.97 -15.45
CA LEU A 196 43.71 22.90 -14.76
C LEU A 196 44.16 24.31 -14.39
N ASN A 197 44.78 24.43 -13.22
CA ASN A 197 45.69 25.52 -12.90
C ASN A 197 47.08 24.92 -12.75
N ALA A 198 47.96 25.19 -13.72
CA ALA A 198 49.20 24.43 -13.94
C ALA A 198 48.91 22.91 -14.01
N ASN A 199 49.43 22.12 -13.08
CA ASN A 199 49.23 20.67 -13.02
C ASN A 199 48.14 20.23 -12.03
N THR A 200 47.38 21.19 -11.47
CA THR A 200 46.36 20.92 -10.46
C THR A 200 44.97 21.00 -11.08
N SER A 201 44.16 19.96 -10.92
CA SER A 201 42.76 19.95 -11.33
C SER A 201 41.93 20.82 -10.40
N ILE A 202 41.39 21.93 -10.92
CA ILE A 202 40.55 22.87 -10.15
C ILE A 202 39.06 22.67 -10.40
N ARG A 203 38.71 21.92 -11.45
CA ARG A 203 37.33 21.53 -11.76
C ARG A 203 37.34 20.17 -12.43
N PRO A 204 36.49 19.22 -12.00
CA PRO A 204 36.46 17.89 -12.56
C PRO A 204 35.87 17.86 -13.97
N SER A 205 36.22 16.80 -14.71
CA SER A 205 35.47 16.40 -15.90
C SER A 205 34.02 16.11 -15.53
N LYS A 206 33.10 16.63 -16.33
CA LYS A 206 31.66 16.44 -16.13
C LYS A 206 30.96 16.16 -17.45
N MET A 207 29.78 15.56 -17.38
CA MET A 207 28.91 15.32 -18.53
C MET A 207 27.47 15.64 -18.14
N THR A 208 26.80 16.42 -18.98
CA THR A 208 25.35 16.59 -18.93
C THR A 208 24.70 15.57 -19.85
N ILE A 209 23.77 14.79 -19.31
CA ILE A 209 23.12 13.66 -19.99
C ILE A 209 21.62 13.92 -19.95
N VAL A 210 20.94 13.75 -21.08
CA VAL A 210 19.48 13.78 -21.15
C VAL A 210 18.99 12.38 -21.47
N TYR A 211 18.24 11.81 -20.53
CA TYR A 211 17.54 10.54 -20.69
C TYR A 211 16.09 10.80 -21.09
N GLU A 212 15.53 9.99 -21.98
CA GLU A 212 14.12 10.05 -22.39
C GLU A 212 13.44 8.71 -22.10
N TYR A 213 12.39 8.77 -21.27
CA TYR A 213 11.61 7.60 -20.92
C TYR A 213 10.68 7.22 -22.07
N GLN A 214 10.71 5.95 -22.48
CA GLN A 214 9.96 5.45 -23.62
C GLN A 214 8.54 4.98 -23.27
N GLY A 215 8.22 4.86 -21.99
CA GLY A 215 6.89 4.50 -21.52
C GLY A 215 5.89 5.66 -21.57
N THR A 216 4.82 5.53 -20.80
CA THR A 216 3.89 6.62 -20.52
C THR A 216 4.64 7.71 -19.75
N ALA A 217 4.47 8.98 -20.16
CA ALA A 217 5.06 10.10 -19.44
C ALA A 217 4.66 10.10 -17.96
N PHE A 218 5.64 10.33 -17.10
CA PHE A 218 5.42 10.60 -15.69
C PHE A 218 4.80 11.98 -15.51
N ASP A 219 3.84 12.11 -14.61
CA ASP A 219 3.46 13.44 -14.11
C ASP A 219 4.61 14.00 -13.27
N ILE A 220 5.28 15.01 -13.82
CA ILE A 220 6.48 15.62 -13.25
C ILE A 220 6.21 16.62 -12.11
N ASN A 221 4.94 16.94 -11.81
CA ASN A 221 4.61 17.83 -10.70
C ASN A 221 4.92 17.17 -9.35
N ASN A 222 5.75 17.83 -8.54
CA ASN A 222 6.26 17.31 -7.26
C ASN A 222 6.95 15.93 -7.36
N LEU A 223 7.53 15.64 -8.53
CA LEU A 223 8.36 14.46 -8.74
C LEU A 223 9.81 14.77 -8.32
N HIS A 224 10.34 14.01 -7.38
CA HIS A 224 11.68 14.20 -6.84
C HIS A 224 12.53 12.94 -7.01
N PRO A 225 13.77 13.07 -7.51
CA PRO A 225 14.68 11.94 -7.62
C PRO A 225 15.57 11.79 -6.37
N ILE A 226 15.89 10.55 -6.04
CA ILE A 226 17.06 10.17 -5.24
C ILE A 226 18.04 9.51 -6.22
N LEU A 227 19.26 10.05 -6.29
CA LEU A 227 20.26 9.68 -7.28
C LEU A 227 21.53 9.21 -6.57
N THR A 228 22.06 8.08 -6.99
CA THR A 228 23.32 7.55 -6.46
C THR A 228 24.15 6.97 -7.59
N ALA A 229 25.35 7.51 -7.81
CA ALA A 229 26.27 6.95 -8.77
C ALA A 229 26.86 5.62 -8.26
N GLY A 230 27.12 4.70 -9.18
CA GLY A 230 27.76 3.43 -8.92
C GLY A 230 28.62 2.97 -10.09
N ASN A 231 29.41 1.94 -9.82
CA ASN A 231 30.35 1.37 -10.77
C ASN A 231 30.37 -0.17 -10.63
N THR A 232 30.26 -0.89 -11.74
CA THR A 232 30.43 -2.36 -11.78
C THR A 232 31.78 -2.80 -12.37
N THR A 233 32.71 -1.87 -12.57
CA THR A 233 34.05 -2.13 -13.11
C THR A 233 35.12 -1.99 -12.03
N SER A 234 36.37 -2.33 -12.37
CA SER A 234 37.53 -2.16 -11.47
C SER A 234 38.06 -0.72 -11.38
N PHE A 235 37.46 0.25 -12.07
CA PHE A 235 37.89 1.65 -12.00
C PHE A 235 37.57 2.23 -10.60
N PRO A 236 38.50 2.95 -9.93
CA PRO A 236 38.26 3.55 -8.62
C PRO A 236 37.48 4.88 -8.69
N ASP A 237 36.95 5.25 -9.86
CA ASP A 237 36.33 6.54 -10.14
C ASP A 237 35.13 6.83 -9.22
N VAL A 238 35.08 8.05 -8.65
CA VAL A 238 34.01 8.50 -7.75
C VAL A 238 33.24 9.63 -8.40
N PHE A 239 31.93 9.49 -8.50
CA PHE A 239 31.06 10.48 -9.13
C PHE A 239 30.13 11.15 -8.13
N THR A 240 29.84 12.41 -8.40
CA THR A 240 28.66 13.10 -7.88
C THR A 240 27.66 13.32 -9.00
N VAL A 241 26.36 13.29 -8.67
CA VAL A 241 25.25 13.47 -9.60
C VAL A 241 24.44 14.68 -9.18
N SER A 242 24.20 15.59 -10.12
CA SER A 242 23.33 16.75 -9.94
C SER A 242 22.08 16.60 -10.79
N PHE A 243 20.92 16.89 -10.20
CA PHE A 243 19.63 16.89 -10.88
C PHE A 243 19.45 18.19 -11.67
N GLY A 244 19.31 18.06 -12.98
CA GLY A 244 19.09 19.18 -13.91
C GLY A 244 17.62 19.48 -14.22
N GLY A 245 16.68 18.66 -13.72
CA GLY A 245 15.25 18.84 -13.93
C GLY A 245 14.58 17.73 -14.75
N PHE A 246 13.25 17.72 -14.69
CA PHE A 246 12.41 16.99 -15.61
C PHE A 246 11.84 17.93 -16.67
N SER A 247 11.54 17.39 -17.85
CA SER A 247 10.74 18.07 -18.87
C SER A 247 9.87 17.06 -19.62
N GLU A 248 8.80 17.53 -20.25
CA GLU A 248 7.98 16.71 -21.13
C GLU A 248 8.10 17.24 -22.56
N VAL A 249 8.47 16.35 -23.50
CA VAL A 249 8.62 16.70 -24.91
C VAL A 249 8.00 15.59 -25.74
N GLY A 250 7.05 15.93 -26.62
CA GLY A 250 6.40 14.94 -27.49
C GLY A 250 5.67 13.81 -26.75
N GLY A 251 5.15 14.08 -25.54
CA GLY A 251 4.51 13.07 -24.69
C GLY A 251 5.48 12.09 -24.03
N LYS A 252 6.79 12.42 -23.99
CA LYS A 252 7.83 11.66 -23.28
C LYS A 252 8.39 12.47 -22.12
N THR A 253 8.71 11.80 -21.02
CA THR A 253 9.44 12.42 -19.90
C THR A 253 10.92 12.38 -20.17
N ARG A 254 11.58 13.52 -20.02
CA ARG A 254 13.03 13.66 -20.08
C ARG A 254 13.59 14.00 -18.72
N LEU A 255 14.67 13.32 -18.36
CA LEU A 255 15.44 13.55 -17.14
C LEU A 255 16.83 14.06 -17.53
N THR A 256 17.16 15.28 -17.11
CA THR A 256 18.49 15.86 -17.32
C THR A 256 19.31 15.69 -16.06
N LEU A 257 20.47 15.04 -16.17
CA LEU A 257 21.42 14.89 -15.07
C LEU A 257 22.78 15.44 -15.49
N THR A 258 23.54 15.93 -14.51
CA THR A 258 24.97 16.20 -14.70
C THR A 258 25.78 15.32 -13.77
N VAL A 259 26.69 14.53 -14.32
CA VAL A 259 27.64 13.71 -13.57
C VAL A 259 29.00 14.36 -13.60
N ALA A 260 29.72 14.36 -12.47
CA ALA A 260 31.08 14.88 -12.38
C ALA A 260 31.97 13.90 -11.61
N ARG A 261 33.17 13.65 -12.11
CA ARG A 261 34.15 12.76 -11.49
C ARG A 261 35.00 13.51 -10.47
N VAL A 262 34.75 13.32 -9.18
CA VAL A 262 35.28 14.20 -8.11
C VAL A 262 36.54 13.70 -7.42
N ASP A 263 36.93 12.44 -7.61
CA ASP A 263 38.13 11.84 -7.01
C ASP A 263 39.45 12.45 -7.51
N LEU A 264 39.43 13.17 -8.63
CA LEU A 264 40.62 13.73 -9.28
C LEU A 264 40.70 15.26 -9.19
N ILE A 265 40.01 15.87 -8.23
CA ILE A 265 40.20 17.30 -7.91
C ILE A 265 41.46 17.44 -7.06
N GLY A 266 42.30 18.43 -7.37
CA GLY A 266 43.58 18.67 -6.68
C GLY A 266 44.76 18.06 -7.43
N THR A 267 45.75 17.57 -6.68
CA THR A 267 47.02 17.02 -7.20
C THR A 267 46.97 15.52 -7.44
N ASP A 268 45.91 14.85 -6.99
CA ASP A 268 45.86 13.39 -6.85
C ASP A 268 45.50 12.67 -8.17
N GLY A 269 45.21 13.41 -9.25
CA GLY A 269 44.63 12.85 -10.47
C GLY A 269 45.33 13.15 -11.80
N GLY A 270 46.54 13.71 -11.76
CA GLY A 270 47.22 14.13 -12.98
C GLY A 270 46.41 15.15 -13.80
N SER A 271 46.78 15.31 -15.07
CA SER A 271 46.16 16.32 -15.96
C SER A 271 44.88 15.83 -16.67
N ASN A 272 44.31 14.68 -16.30
CA ASN A 272 43.16 14.07 -16.99
C ASN A 272 42.18 13.39 -16.03
N SER A 273 40.93 13.88 -15.99
CA SER A 273 39.84 13.24 -15.23
C SER A 273 38.73 12.63 -16.09
N ASN A 274 39.00 12.39 -17.37
CA ASN A 274 38.04 11.76 -18.28
C ASN A 274 37.94 10.26 -18.00
N TRP A 275 36.77 9.78 -17.60
CA TRP A 275 36.54 8.35 -17.34
C TRP A 275 36.55 7.53 -18.64
N GLN A 276 37.07 6.31 -18.56
CA GLN A 276 37.27 5.43 -19.72
C GLN A 276 36.35 4.18 -19.73
N GLY A 277 35.62 3.92 -18.65
CA GLY A 277 34.72 2.77 -18.53
C GLY A 277 33.29 3.00 -19.04
N THR A 278 32.57 1.92 -19.32
CA THR A 278 31.15 1.91 -19.72
C THR A 278 30.22 1.27 -18.67
N GLY A 279 30.77 0.77 -17.56
CA GLY A 279 30.02 0.13 -16.47
C GLY A 279 29.68 1.08 -15.31
N PHE A 280 29.65 2.39 -15.56
CA PHE A 280 29.20 3.39 -14.60
C PHE A 280 27.70 3.62 -14.74
N PHE A 281 27.02 3.85 -13.63
CA PHE A 281 25.56 3.98 -13.61
C PHE A 281 25.07 4.92 -12.51
N ILE A 282 23.78 5.26 -12.57
CA ILE A 282 23.05 6.06 -11.60
C ILE A 282 21.83 5.25 -11.18
N ASN A 283 21.82 4.77 -9.93
CA ASN A 283 20.60 4.29 -9.32
C ASN A 283 19.67 5.48 -9.09
N THR A 284 18.46 5.38 -9.63
CA THR A 284 17.49 6.45 -9.70
C THR A 284 16.20 5.97 -9.05
N LEU A 285 15.77 6.63 -7.98
CA LEU A 285 14.47 6.44 -7.37
C LEU A 285 13.66 7.72 -7.52
N LEU A 286 12.60 7.67 -8.31
CA LEU A 286 11.67 8.77 -8.48
C LEU A 286 10.53 8.62 -7.47
N THR A 287 10.24 9.68 -6.75
CA THR A 287 9.20 9.70 -5.73
C THR A 287 8.26 10.87 -5.98
N LYS A 288 6.95 10.61 -5.91
CA LYS A 288 5.93 11.62 -6.09
C LYS A 288 4.93 11.55 -4.95
N LYS A 289 4.70 12.67 -4.28
CA LYS A 289 3.61 12.82 -3.32
C LYS A 289 2.27 12.88 -4.07
N LEU A 290 1.32 12.02 -3.71
CA LEU A 290 0.03 11.90 -4.41
C LEU A 290 -1.06 12.83 -3.85
N PHE A 291 -0.96 13.23 -2.59
CA PHE A 291 -1.88 14.12 -1.87
C PHE A 291 -1.09 15.07 -0.98
#